data_AF-A0A959E6G0-F1
#
_entry.id   AF-A0A959E6G0-F1
#
_cell.length_a   1.000
_cell.length_b   1.000
_cell.length_c   1.000
_cell.angle_alpha   90.00
_cell.angle_beta   90.00
_cell.angle_gamma   90.00
#
_symmetry.space_group_name_H-M   'P 1'
#
loop_
_entity.id
_entity.type
_entity.pdbx_description
1 polymer ?
#
loop_
_entity_poly.entity_id
_entity_poly.type
_entity_poly.pdbx_seq_one_letter_code
_entity_poly.pdbx_strand_id
1 'polypeptide(L)'
;EISIEQVFDLALRKTVLTAGPFTPGSNVTFRITLFNQGTLDATGIQVSDYIPAGLILSDAGWIAAGGVATLNTPVPFLAAGATTQVEITFTIDDNYLGTVIRNWAEISSASNVLNLPDVDSTPDGTNFNQPDETNDMDDDDVINEDGKNGGDEDDHDPAQISVVQIFDLALRKTVNTTATPGPYSPGDDVTFTIEVFNQGSVSATNI
;
A
#
# COMPACT_ATOMS: atom_id res chain seq x y z
N GLU A 1 7.48 14.33 -48.22
CA GLU A 1 6.89 14.76 -46.94
C GLU A 1 7.36 13.77 -45.89
N ILE A 2 7.73 14.23 -44.70
CA ILE A 2 8.06 13.35 -43.56
C ILE A 2 6.86 13.47 -42.63
N SER A 3 6.15 12.36 -42.42
CA SER A 3 5.13 12.25 -41.37
C SER A 3 5.83 12.02 -40.04
N ILE A 4 5.56 12.86 -39.05
CA ILE A 4 5.92 12.61 -37.65
C ILE A 4 4.75 11.84 -37.04
N GLU A 5 5.00 10.64 -36.57
CA GLU A 5 4.01 9.88 -35.81
C GLU A 5 3.92 10.45 -34.38
N GLN A 6 2.69 10.64 -33.91
CA GLN A 6 2.42 11.06 -32.55
C GLN A 6 1.94 9.85 -31.76
N VAL A 7 2.64 9.55 -30.68
CA VAL A 7 2.35 8.47 -29.75
C VAL A 7 1.85 9.05 -28.43
N PHE A 8 0.84 8.41 -27.85
CA PHE A 8 0.38 8.62 -26.48
C PHE A 8 0.74 7.37 -25.69
N ASP A 9 1.44 7.56 -24.58
CA ASP A 9 2.13 6.51 -23.84
C ASP A 9 2.31 7.02 -22.40
N LEU A 10 1.63 6.38 -21.45
CA LEU A 10 1.71 6.63 -20.03
C LEU A 10 2.14 5.36 -19.30
N ALA A 11 3.02 5.52 -18.31
CA ALA A 11 3.41 4.44 -17.41
C ALA A 11 3.28 4.86 -15.94
N LEU A 12 3.27 3.88 -15.06
CA LEU A 12 3.13 4.03 -13.62
C LEU A 12 4.23 3.27 -12.89
N ARG A 13 4.74 3.84 -11.81
CA ARG A 13 5.60 3.13 -10.87
C ARG A 13 5.21 3.41 -9.43
N LYS A 14 5.12 2.39 -8.61
CA LYS A 14 4.72 2.48 -7.22
C LYS A 14 5.84 2.04 -6.30
N THR A 15 6.19 2.91 -5.36
CA THR A 15 7.25 2.65 -4.38
C THR A 15 6.77 2.89 -2.97
N VAL A 16 7.36 2.18 -2.00
CA VAL A 16 7.13 2.46 -0.58
C VAL A 16 7.90 3.71 -0.19
N LEU A 17 7.20 4.75 0.28
CA LEU A 17 7.82 6.02 0.66
C LEU A 17 8.24 6.06 2.13
N THR A 18 7.43 5.51 3.04
CA THR A 18 7.75 5.48 4.47
C THR A 18 8.75 4.38 4.77
N ALA A 19 9.68 4.64 5.70
CA ALA A 19 10.63 3.63 6.16
C ALA A 19 10.03 2.78 7.30
N GLY A 20 10.26 1.47 7.23
CA GLY A 20 9.91 0.54 8.31
C GLY A 20 10.90 0.57 9.50
N PRO A 21 10.82 -0.43 10.41
CA PRO A 21 9.96 -1.60 10.34
C PRO A 21 8.48 -1.24 10.52
N PHE A 22 7.62 -1.94 9.81
CA PHE A 22 6.18 -1.81 9.98
C PHE A 22 5.65 -2.86 10.94
N THR A 23 4.71 -2.50 11.78
CA THR A 23 3.91 -3.41 12.64
C THR A 23 2.42 -3.16 12.38
N PRO A 24 1.51 -4.05 12.80
CA PRO A 24 0.08 -3.71 12.86
C PRO A 24 -0.14 -2.34 13.52
N GLY A 25 -1.04 -1.53 12.93
CA GLY A 25 -1.30 -0.14 13.31
C GLY A 25 -0.34 0.91 12.72
N SER A 26 0.73 0.50 12.02
CA SER A 26 1.65 1.46 11.36
C SER A 26 0.98 2.13 10.16
N ASN A 27 1.32 3.39 9.91
CA ASN A 27 1.00 4.06 8.65
C ASN A 27 2.06 3.77 7.60
N VAL A 28 1.60 3.50 6.38
CA VAL A 28 2.42 3.23 5.20
C VAL A 28 1.98 4.19 4.10
N THR A 29 2.92 4.96 3.57
CA THR A 29 2.66 5.81 2.40
C THR A 29 3.36 5.18 1.21
N PHE A 30 2.61 4.99 0.13
CA PHE A 30 3.15 4.65 -1.18
C PHE A 30 3.23 5.91 -2.03
N ARG A 31 4.28 6.00 -2.85
CA ARG A 31 4.44 7.01 -3.89
C ARG A 31 4.19 6.36 -5.23
N ILE A 32 3.26 6.90 -5.98
CA ILE A 32 2.95 6.54 -7.35
C ILE A 32 3.54 7.63 -8.25
N THR A 33 4.50 7.26 -9.09
CA THR A 33 5.11 8.13 -10.09
C THR A 33 4.47 7.84 -11.43
N LEU A 34 3.94 8.87 -12.08
CA LEU A 34 3.35 8.78 -13.41
C LEU A 34 4.35 9.34 -14.42
N PHE A 35 4.52 8.63 -15.53
CA PHE A 35 5.40 8.99 -16.63
C PHE A 35 4.55 9.23 -17.88
N ASN A 36 4.88 10.27 -18.65
CA ASN A 36 4.37 10.41 -20.00
C ASN A 36 5.53 10.20 -20.95
N GLN A 37 5.65 8.98 -21.50
CA GLN A 37 6.76 8.60 -22.39
C GLN A 37 6.46 8.92 -23.86
N GLY A 38 5.21 9.24 -24.14
CA GLY A 38 4.74 9.64 -25.46
C GLY A 38 5.18 11.03 -25.91
N THR A 39 4.71 11.38 -27.10
CA THR A 39 4.94 12.68 -27.76
C THR A 39 3.80 13.68 -27.56
N LEU A 40 2.70 13.24 -26.92
CA LEU A 40 1.50 14.02 -26.68
C LEU A 40 1.35 14.33 -25.19
N ASP A 41 0.88 15.54 -24.88
CA ASP A 41 0.53 15.89 -23.51
C ASP A 41 -0.68 15.07 -23.04
N ALA A 42 -0.63 14.62 -21.79
CA ALA A 42 -1.69 13.90 -21.11
C ALA A 42 -2.52 14.83 -20.23
N THR A 43 -3.81 14.54 -20.11
CA THR A 43 -4.78 15.30 -19.32
C THR A 43 -5.76 14.37 -18.62
N GLY A 44 -6.26 14.81 -17.46
CA GLY A 44 -7.29 14.07 -16.73
C GLY A 44 -6.87 12.66 -16.31
N ILE A 45 -5.60 12.48 -15.91
CA ILE A 45 -5.06 11.18 -15.53
C ILE A 45 -5.67 10.76 -14.20
N GLN A 46 -6.46 9.70 -14.23
CA GLN A 46 -7.08 9.08 -13.06
C GLN A 46 -6.22 7.90 -12.62
N VAL A 47 -5.99 7.81 -11.30
CA VAL A 47 -5.27 6.69 -10.70
C VAL A 47 -6.23 5.91 -9.80
N SER A 48 -6.14 4.59 -9.88
CA SER A 48 -6.79 3.62 -9.02
C SER A 48 -5.74 2.87 -8.20
N ASP A 49 -6.05 2.56 -6.95
CA ASP A 49 -5.19 1.77 -6.06
C ASP A 49 -6.00 0.62 -5.45
N TYR A 50 -5.51 -0.59 -5.59
CA TYR A 50 -6.21 -1.81 -5.19
C TYR A 50 -5.91 -2.13 -3.72
N ILE A 51 -6.87 -1.82 -2.84
CA ILE A 51 -6.70 -1.95 -1.38
C ILE A 51 -6.65 -3.45 -1.02
N PRO A 52 -5.47 -3.98 -0.62
CA PRO A 52 -5.33 -5.38 -0.28
C PRO A 52 -5.87 -5.65 1.13
N ALA A 53 -6.07 -6.93 1.45
CA ALA A 53 -6.35 -7.33 2.82
C ALA A 53 -5.19 -6.90 3.76
N GLY A 54 -5.54 -6.30 4.89
CA GLY A 54 -4.56 -5.81 5.88
C GLY A 54 -4.21 -4.34 5.76
N LEU A 55 -4.65 -3.62 4.71
CA LEU A 55 -4.56 -2.17 4.63
C LEU A 55 -5.94 -1.51 4.75
N ILE A 56 -5.98 -0.38 5.45
CA ILE A 56 -7.15 0.47 5.62
C ILE A 56 -6.79 1.86 5.09
N LEU A 57 -7.56 2.38 4.11
CA LEU A 57 -7.29 3.68 3.52
C LEU A 57 -7.29 4.78 4.61
N SER A 58 -6.20 5.54 4.68
CA SER A 58 -5.95 6.58 5.68
C SER A 58 -5.54 7.90 5.00
N ASP A 59 -6.12 8.15 3.82
CA ASP A 59 -5.79 9.29 2.98
C ASP A 59 -7.06 9.99 2.48
N ALA A 60 -7.20 11.28 2.79
CA ALA A 60 -8.34 12.09 2.38
C ALA A 60 -8.27 12.55 0.92
N GLY A 61 -7.11 12.39 0.25
CA GLY A 61 -6.93 12.63 -1.18
C GLY A 61 -7.59 11.54 -2.05
N TRP A 62 -8.06 10.46 -1.44
CA TRP A 62 -8.60 9.29 -2.12
C TRP A 62 -10.00 8.94 -1.61
N ILE A 63 -10.77 8.25 -2.43
CA ILE A 63 -12.08 7.70 -2.06
C ILE A 63 -12.07 6.18 -2.23
N ALA A 64 -12.39 5.46 -1.16
CA ALA A 64 -12.50 4.00 -1.20
C ALA A 64 -13.93 3.58 -1.57
N ALA A 65 -14.07 2.76 -2.61
CA ALA A 65 -15.31 2.10 -2.97
C ALA A 65 -15.02 0.71 -3.54
N GLY A 66 -15.70 -0.32 -3.04
CA GLY A 66 -15.59 -1.67 -3.60
C GLY A 66 -14.19 -2.30 -3.52
N GLY A 67 -13.33 -1.88 -2.59
CA GLY A 67 -11.95 -2.36 -2.47
C GLY A 67 -10.94 -1.61 -3.34
N VAL A 68 -11.37 -0.57 -4.06
CA VAL A 68 -10.50 0.30 -4.85
C VAL A 68 -10.50 1.69 -4.22
N ALA A 69 -9.32 2.28 -4.06
CA ALA A 69 -9.14 3.69 -3.75
C ALA A 69 -8.93 4.46 -5.05
N THR A 70 -9.77 5.46 -5.32
CA THR A 70 -9.67 6.31 -6.51
C THR A 70 -9.22 7.71 -6.10
N LEU A 71 -8.27 8.30 -6.83
CA LEU A 71 -7.79 9.65 -6.55
C LEU A 71 -8.92 10.68 -6.73
N ASN A 72 -9.19 11.51 -5.71
CA ASN A 72 -10.32 12.44 -5.71
C ASN A 72 -10.23 13.53 -6.78
N THR A 73 -9.01 13.94 -7.12
CA THR A 73 -8.74 14.95 -8.14
C THR A 73 -7.74 14.39 -9.13
N PRO A 74 -8.17 14.00 -10.35
CA PRO A 74 -7.27 13.54 -11.40
C PRO A 74 -6.13 14.52 -11.64
N VAL A 75 -4.97 14.01 -12.05
CA VAL A 75 -3.86 14.87 -12.47
C VAL A 75 -4.31 15.60 -13.74
N PRO A 76 -4.43 16.94 -13.71
CA PRO A 76 -5.11 17.66 -14.77
C PRO A 76 -4.28 17.72 -16.06
N PHE A 77 -2.96 17.71 -15.95
CA PHE A 77 -2.04 17.87 -17.06
C PHE A 77 -0.66 17.26 -16.74
N LEU A 78 -0.09 16.56 -17.71
CA LEU A 78 1.30 16.08 -17.69
C LEU A 78 1.88 16.21 -19.09
N ALA A 79 2.90 17.06 -19.25
CA ALA A 79 3.54 17.29 -20.55
C ALA A 79 4.23 16.03 -21.09
N ALA A 80 4.35 15.92 -22.41
CA ALA A 80 5.15 14.88 -23.05
C ALA A 80 6.58 14.84 -22.49
N GLY A 81 7.07 13.63 -22.16
CA GLY A 81 8.38 13.40 -21.55
C GLY A 81 8.52 13.83 -20.08
N ALA A 82 7.44 14.29 -19.45
CA ALA A 82 7.45 14.71 -18.05
C ALA A 82 7.00 13.58 -17.10
N THR A 83 7.31 13.76 -15.83
CA THR A 83 6.87 12.88 -14.74
C THR A 83 6.19 13.68 -13.64
N THR A 84 5.23 13.09 -12.96
CA THR A 84 4.64 13.64 -11.73
C THR A 84 4.46 12.56 -10.67
N GLN A 85 4.12 12.95 -9.45
CA GLN A 85 3.93 12.02 -8.33
C GLN A 85 2.62 12.29 -7.63
N VAL A 86 1.94 11.22 -7.23
CA VAL A 86 0.83 11.21 -6.29
C VAL A 86 1.17 10.25 -5.14
N GLU A 87 0.67 10.54 -3.95
CA GLU A 87 0.94 9.71 -2.77
C GLU A 87 -0.39 9.17 -2.23
N ILE A 88 -0.33 7.99 -1.62
CA ILE A 88 -1.47 7.34 -0.98
C ILE A 88 -1.03 6.73 0.35
N THR A 89 -1.77 7.02 1.42
CA THR A 89 -1.48 6.51 2.76
C THR A 89 -2.51 5.50 3.24
N PHE A 90 -2.02 4.40 3.79
CA PHE A 90 -2.79 3.35 4.45
C PHE A 90 -2.35 3.19 5.90
N THR A 91 -3.24 2.69 6.75
CA THR A 91 -2.91 2.11 8.06
C THR A 91 -2.97 0.60 7.94
N ILE A 92 -1.95 -0.11 8.45
CA ILE A 92 -1.98 -1.57 8.56
C ILE A 92 -3.01 -1.95 9.62
N ASP A 93 -3.95 -2.85 9.31
CA ASP A 93 -4.95 -3.34 10.27
C ASP A 93 -4.26 -3.83 11.55
N ASP A 94 -4.73 -3.38 12.71
CA ASP A 94 -4.21 -3.77 14.03
C ASP A 94 -4.25 -5.30 14.26
N ASN A 95 -5.13 -6.01 13.56
CA ASN A 95 -5.28 -7.46 13.64
C ASN A 95 -4.57 -8.20 12.50
N TYR A 96 -3.78 -7.52 11.67
CA TYR A 96 -3.04 -8.17 10.60
C TYR A 96 -1.96 -9.10 11.18
N LEU A 97 -2.10 -10.41 10.90
CA LEU A 97 -1.19 -11.46 11.40
C LEU A 97 -0.17 -11.94 10.36
N GLY A 98 -0.27 -11.45 9.12
CA GLY A 98 0.70 -11.80 8.07
C GLY A 98 2.03 -11.06 8.26
N THR A 99 2.96 -11.34 7.35
CA THR A 99 4.30 -10.72 7.37
C THR A 99 4.62 -9.93 6.11
N VAL A 100 3.75 -9.97 5.10
CA VAL A 100 3.97 -9.34 3.79
C VAL A 100 2.64 -8.85 3.23
N ILE A 101 2.58 -7.57 2.86
CA ILE A 101 1.46 -6.97 2.15
C ILE A 101 1.97 -6.47 0.81
N ARG A 102 1.25 -6.77 -0.26
CA ARG A 102 1.46 -6.23 -1.61
C ARG A 102 0.28 -5.37 -1.98
N ASN A 103 0.53 -4.29 -2.71
CA ASN A 103 -0.46 -3.30 -3.06
C ASN A 103 -0.17 -2.77 -4.46
N TRP A 104 -1.16 -2.83 -5.34
CA TRP A 104 -1.05 -2.48 -6.76
C TRP A 104 -1.75 -1.14 -7.02
N ALA A 105 -1.28 -0.39 -8.00
CA ALA A 105 -1.96 0.79 -8.52
C ALA A 105 -1.94 0.77 -10.05
N GLU A 106 -2.90 1.48 -10.65
CA GLU A 106 -3.08 1.52 -12.11
C GLU A 106 -3.51 2.92 -12.56
N ILE A 107 -3.10 3.33 -13.77
CA ILE A 107 -3.70 4.48 -14.47
C ILE A 107 -5.04 4.03 -15.07
N SER A 108 -6.13 4.39 -14.43
CA SER A 108 -7.46 3.89 -14.83
C SER A 108 -8.15 4.66 -15.95
N SER A 109 -7.63 5.85 -16.29
CA SER A 109 -8.00 6.58 -17.51
C SER A 109 -7.13 7.82 -17.69
N ALA A 110 -6.95 8.23 -18.94
CA ALA A 110 -6.35 9.51 -19.31
C ALA A 110 -6.87 9.98 -20.68
N SER A 111 -6.50 11.19 -21.09
CA SER A 111 -6.85 11.74 -22.39
C SER A 111 -5.75 12.60 -22.96
N ASN A 112 -5.68 12.69 -24.28
CA ASN A 112 -4.79 13.60 -25.01
C ASN A 112 -5.57 14.39 -26.07
N VAL A 113 -4.93 15.40 -26.64
CA VAL A 113 -5.58 16.33 -27.61
C VAL A 113 -6.08 15.65 -28.88
N LEU A 114 -5.53 14.48 -29.24
CA LEU A 114 -5.91 13.73 -30.44
C LEU A 114 -6.85 12.56 -30.16
N ASN A 115 -7.19 12.28 -28.89
CA ASN A 115 -7.92 11.09 -28.47
C ASN A 115 -7.28 9.79 -28.98
N LEU A 116 -5.95 9.74 -29.07
CA LEU A 116 -5.26 8.48 -29.34
C LEU A 116 -5.34 7.58 -28.10
N PRO A 117 -5.49 6.26 -28.26
CA PRO A 117 -5.37 5.34 -27.14
C PRO A 117 -3.92 5.32 -26.64
N ASP A 118 -3.75 4.81 -25.43
CA ASP A 118 -2.43 4.42 -24.95
C ASP A 118 -1.86 3.29 -25.82
N VAL A 119 -0.56 3.33 -26.09
CA VAL A 119 0.06 2.54 -27.17
C VAL A 119 0.17 1.06 -26.81
N ASP A 120 0.40 0.75 -25.54
CA ASP A 120 0.59 -0.57 -24.93
C ASP A 120 -0.49 -0.85 -23.88
N SER A 121 -1.03 0.18 -23.20
CA SER A 121 -2.05 -0.02 -22.18
C SER A 121 -3.52 -0.02 -22.69
N THR A 122 -4.40 -0.54 -21.85
CA THR A 122 -5.86 -0.62 -21.93
C THR A 122 -6.48 -0.14 -20.61
N PRO A 123 -6.38 1.16 -20.27
CA PRO A 123 -6.71 1.68 -18.94
C PRO A 123 -8.08 1.23 -18.42
N ASP A 124 -8.12 0.63 -17.23
CA ASP A 124 -9.38 0.31 -16.56
C ASP A 124 -9.32 0.37 -15.02
N GLY A 125 -10.26 -0.26 -14.33
CA GLY A 125 -10.38 -0.15 -12.87
C GLY A 125 -10.43 -1.51 -12.18
N THR A 126 -9.85 -2.53 -12.82
CA THR A 126 -9.99 -3.93 -12.45
C THR A 126 -8.63 -4.60 -12.37
N ASN A 127 -8.15 -4.85 -11.16
CA ASN A 127 -6.90 -5.56 -10.97
C ASN A 127 -6.91 -6.99 -11.57
N PHE A 128 -5.83 -7.39 -12.24
CA PHE A 128 -5.57 -8.75 -12.73
C PHE A 128 -6.58 -9.21 -13.80
N ASN A 129 -6.97 -8.32 -14.70
CA ASN A 129 -7.88 -8.61 -15.80
C ASN A 129 -7.20 -8.58 -17.18
N GLN A 130 -5.92 -8.23 -17.25
CA GLN A 130 -5.13 -8.14 -18.47
C GLN A 130 -3.99 -9.16 -18.50
N PRO A 131 -3.30 -9.33 -19.65
CA PRO A 131 -2.11 -10.18 -19.74
C PRO A 131 -1.05 -9.75 -18.73
N ASP A 132 -0.42 -10.75 -18.10
CA ASP A 132 0.72 -10.61 -17.18
C ASP A 132 0.51 -9.71 -15.93
N GLU A 133 -0.64 -9.06 -15.76
CA GLU A 133 -1.11 -8.55 -14.47
C GLU A 133 -1.32 -9.71 -13.49
N THR A 134 -0.29 -10.01 -12.70
CA THR A 134 -0.27 -11.18 -11.81
C THR A 134 -0.03 -10.80 -10.36
N ASN A 135 -0.39 -11.72 -9.45
CA ASN A 135 -0.20 -11.53 -8.02
C ASN A 135 1.23 -11.91 -7.59
N ASP A 136 2.22 -11.30 -8.23
CA ASP A 136 3.63 -11.38 -7.84
C ASP A 136 4.28 -9.99 -7.82
N MET A 137 5.58 -9.92 -8.04
CA MET A 137 6.38 -8.69 -8.03
C MET A 137 7.36 -8.72 -9.22
N ASP A 138 7.06 -9.50 -10.25
CA ASP A 138 7.97 -9.66 -11.38
C ASP A 138 8.10 -8.34 -12.16
N ASP A 139 7.05 -7.52 -12.12
CA ASP A 139 6.93 -6.23 -12.80
C ASP A 139 7.13 -5.02 -11.85
N ASP A 140 7.63 -5.25 -10.62
CA ASP A 140 7.93 -4.19 -9.63
C ASP A 140 8.98 -3.20 -10.16
N ASP A 141 8.63 -1.92 -10.13
CA ASP A 141 9.46 -0.80 -10.59
C ASP A 141 9.75 -0.80 -12.12
N VAL A 142 9.00 -1.57 -12.90
CA VAL A 142 9.13 -1.65 -14.37
C VAL A 142 8.17 -0.65 -15.03
N ILE A 143 8.63 0.03 -16.08
CA ILE A 143 7.89 1.13 -16.75
C ILE A 143 8.06 1.09 -18.26
N ASN A 144 8.23 -0.08 -18.85
CA ASN A 144 8.55 -0.18 -20.28
C ASN A 144 8.11 -1.53 -20.89
N GLU A 145 7.12 -2.15 -20.26
CA GLU A 145 6.51 -3.38 -20.77
C GLU A 145 5.41 -3.03 -21.76
N ASP A 146 5.12 -3.99 -22.63
CA ASP A 146 4.20 -3.79 -23.74
C ASP A 146 3.14 -4.87 -23.62
N GLY A 147 2.08 -4.61 -22.87
CA GLY A 147 1.00 -5.56 -22.60
C GLY A 147 0.34 -6.15 -23.86
N LYS A 148 0.63 -5.61 -25.05
CA LYS A 148 0.21 -6.15 -26.35
C LYS A 148 1.22 -7.14 -26.95
N ASN A 149 2.49 -7.09 -26.55
CA ASN A 149 3.58 -7.95 -27.01
C ASN A 149 4.31 -8.73 -25.90
N GLY A 150 3.80 -8.68 -24.66
CA GLY A 150 4.24 -9.46 -23.49
C GLY A 150 4.76 -8.58 -22.35
N GLY A 151 4.64 -9.08 -21.13
CA GLY A 151 4.74 -8.23 -19.94
C GLY A 151 3.40 -7.57 -19.64
N ASP A 152 3.34 -6.80 -18.56
CA ASP A 152 2.16 -6.02 -18.19
C ASP A 152 1.99 -4.76 -19.05
N GLU A 153 0.95 -3.97 -18.76
CA GLU A 153 0.61 -2.75 -19.50
C GLU A 153 1.42 -1.50 -19.10
N ASP A 154 2.47 -1.65 -18.28
CA ASP A 154 3.38 -0.64 -17.72
C ASP A 154 2.76 0.55 -16.97
N ASP A 155 1.43 0.66 -17.00
CA ASP A 155 0.61 1.58 -16.22
C ASP A 155 -0.04 0.92 -15.00
N HIS A 156 0.21 -0.37 -14.78
CA HIS A 156 -0.05 -1.17 -13.58
C HIS A 156 1.28 -1.47 -12.87
N ASP A 157 1.35 -1.31 -11.54
CA ASP A 157 2.61 -1.62 -10.83
C ASP A 157 2.38 -2.05 -9.36
N PRO A 158 3.05 -3.13 -8.91
CA PRO A 158 3.01 -3.61 -7.53
C PRO A 158 4.01 -2.90 -6.61
N ALA A 159 3.66 -2.74 -5.32
CA ALA A 159 4.64 -2.44 -4.27
C ALA A 159 4.44 -3.35 -3.04
N GLN A 160 5.55 -3.73 -2.39
CA GLN A 160 5.52 -4.66 -1.24
C GLN A 160 6.12 -4.07 0.03
N ILE A 161 5.47 -4.34 1.16
CA ILE A 161 6.00 -4.08 2.50
C ILE A 161 6.13 -5.37 3.33
N SER A 162 7.11 -5.38 4.22
CA SER A 162 7.25 -6.41 5.26
C SER A 162 6.69 -5.92 6.59
N VAL A 163 5.87 -6.75 7.23
CA VAL A 163 5.26 -6.47 8.53
C VAL A 163 5.87 -7.37 9.60
N VAL A 164 6.41 -6.74 10.65
CA VAL A 164 7.01 -7.39 11.80
C VAL A 164 5.92 -7.72 12.81
N GLN A 165 5.86 -9.00 13.18
CA GLN A 165 5.02 -9.47 14.27
C GLN A 165 5.84 -9.54 15.56
N ILE A 166 5.37 -8.86 16.60
CA ILE A 166 6.04 -8.79 17.91
C ILE A 166 5.27 -9.67 18.88
N PHE A 167 5.96 -10.60 19.53
CA PHE A 167 5.43 -11.32 20.68
C PHE A 167 6.14 -10.82 21.93
N ASP A 168 5.42 -10.13 22.81
CA ASP A 168 5.98 -9.56 24.02
C ASP A 168 4.98 -9.66 25.17
N LEU A 169 5.42 -10.29 26.26
CA LEU A 169 4.65 -10.43 27.49
C LEU A 169 5.42 -9.78 28.63
N ALA A 170 4.75 -8.88 29.33
CA ALA A 170 5.25 -8.30 30.57
C ALA A 170 4.44 -8.78 31.77
N LEU A 171 5.11 -8.84 32.92
CA LEU A 171 4.49 -9.24 34.18
C LEU A 171 4.66 -8.12 35.22
N ARG A 172 3.58 -7.82 35.94
CA ARG A 172 3.59 -6.98 37.14
C ARG A 172 3.20 -7.83 38.34
N LYS A 173 4.02 -7.76 39.39
CA LYS A 173 3.77 -8.43 40.67
C LYS A 173 3.61 -7.39 41.76
N THR A 174 2.46 -7.38 42.41
CA THR A 174 2.13 -6.41 43.47
C THR A 174 1.72 -7.16 44.73
N VAL A 175 2.19 -6.71 45.89
CA VAL A 175 1.75 -7.29 47.18
C VAL A 175 0.26 -7.05 47.32
N ASN A 176 -0.51 -8.10 47.57
CA ASN A 176 -1.95 -8.00 47.82
C ASN A 176 -2.18 -7.74 49.32
N THR A 177 -2.08 -6.47 49.70
CA THR A 177 -2.27 -6.03 51.10
C THR A 177 -3.70 -6.20 51.58
N THR A 178 -4.66 -6.47 50.69
CA THR A 178 -6.05 -6.80 51.06
C THR A 178 -6.16 -8.26 51.49
N ALA A 179 -5.47 -9.17 50.81
CA ALA A 179 -5.46 -10.59 51.13
C ALA A 179 -4.57 -10.90 52.35
N THR A 180 -3.39 -10.27 52.42
CA THR A 180 -2.47 -10.39 53.55
C THR A 180 -2.01 -8.99 53.96
N PRO A 181 -2.68 -8.32 54.92
CA PRO A 181 -2.27 -7.01 55.40
C PRO A 181 -0.96 -7.07 56.20
N GLY A 182 -0.05 -6.11 55.96
CA GLY A 182 1.18 -5.97 56.74
C GLY A 182 1.00 -5.24 58.09
N PRO A 183 2.07 -5.04 58.87
CA PRO A 183 3.47 -5.40 58.58
C PRO A 183 3.73 -6.91 58.67
N TYR A 184 4.78 -7.38 57.97
CA TYR A 184 5.15 -8.81 57.91
C TYR A 184 6.38 -9.12 58.78
N SER A 185 6.41 -10.32 59.33
CA SER A 185 7.49 -10.91 60.12
C SER A 185 8.10 -12.15 59.43
N PRO A 186 9.32 -12.57 59.81
CA PRO A 186 9.89 -13.81 59.30
C PRO A 186 8.97 -15.02 59.56
N GLY A 187 8.60 -15.72 58.48
CA GLY A 187 7.68 -16.86 58.53
C GLY A 187 6.24 -16.55 58.11
N ASP A 188 5.89 -15.28 57.88
CA ASP A 188 4.56 -14.90 57.40
C ASP A 188 4.35 -15.25 55.93
N ASP A 189 3.14 -15.69 55.60
CA ASP A 189 2.68 -15.83 54.22
C ASP A 189 2.33 -14.45 53.63
N VAL A 190 2.89 -14.14 52.46
CA VAL A 190 2.61 -12.90 51.72
C VAL A 190 1.94 -13.26 50.40
N THR A 191 0.73 -12.75 50.20
CA THR A 191 0.00 -12.93 48.94
C THR A 191 0.39 -11.85 47.95
N PHE A 192 0.61 -12.24 46.69
CA PHE A 192 0.86 -11.33 45.58
C PHE A 192 -0.22 -11.46 44.52
N THR A 193 -0.60 -10.33 43.93
CA THR A 193 -1.33 -10.28 42.67
C THR A 193 -0.32 -10.28 41.54
N ILE A 194 -0.53 -11.16 40.56
CA ILE A 194 0.26 -11.21 39.32
C ILE A 194 -0.66 -10.75 38.18
N GLU A 195 -0.23 -9.74 37.44
CA GLU A 195 -0.87 -9.27 36.22
C GLU A 195 0.08 -9.55 35.05
N VAL A 196 -0.46 -10.09 33.95
CA VAL A 196 0.29 -10.32 32.71
C VAL A 196 -0.28 -9.38 31.63
N PHE A 197 0.59 -8.70 30.92
CA PHE A 197 0.27 -7.77 29.83
C PHE A 197 0.80 -8.35 28.53
N ASN A 198 -0.05 -8.43 27.51
CA ASN A 198 0.43 -8.59 26.15
C ASN A 198 0.81 -7.23 25.59
N GLN A 199 2.10 -7.04 25.32
CA GLN A 199 2.68 -5.82 24.78
C GLN A 199 3.10 -5.99 23.31
N GLY A 200 2.94 -7.19 22.74
CA GLY A 200 3.21 -7.48 21.34
C GLY A 200 1.97 -7.38 20.45
N SER A 201 2.18 -7.47 19.14
CA SER A 201 1.13 -7.56 18.11
C SER A 201 0.51 -8.97 18.00
N VAL A 202 1.15 -9.99 18.57
CA VAL A 202 0.67 -11.38 18.53
C VAL A 202 -0.10 -11.71 19.80
N SER A 203 -1.29 -12.31 19.67
CA SER A 203 -2.07 -12.78 20.82
C SER A 203 -1.39 -13.96 21.52
N ALA A 204 -1.25 -13.86 22.83
CA ALA A 204 -0.74 -14.95 23.66
C ALA A 204 -1.87 -15.92 24.04
N THR A 205 -1.58 -17.23 23.99
CA THR A 205 -2.51 -18.30 24.40
C THR A 205 -1.87 -19.16 25.49
N ASN A 206 -2.69 -19.81 26.33
CA ASN A 206 -2.23 -20.61 27.48
C ASN A 206 -1.42 -19.81 28.53
N ILE A 207 -1.90 -18.61 28.86
CA ILE A 207 -1.35 -17.71 29.88
C ILE A 207 -1.95 -17.97 31.25
#